data_AF-K2HBF9-F1
#
_entry.id   AF-K2HBF9-F1
#
_cell.length_a   1.000
_cell.length_b   1.000
_cell.length_c   1.000
_cell.angle_alpha   90.00
_cell.angle_beta   90.00
_cell.angle_gamma   90.00
#
_symmetry.space_group_name_H-M   'P 1'
#
loop_
_entity.id
_entity.type
_entity.pdbx_description
1 polymer ?
#
loop_
_entity_poly.entity_id
_entity_poly.type
_entity_poly.pdbx_seq_one_letter_code
_entity_poly.pdbx_strand_id
1 'polypeptide(L)'
;MNIQPFTDYYPMIMDVLRLLRIPPPYEDERQEAYFVYHRCAGNFNPSRAKFSTYYYQELKFHYQSALRKSKRRKEILTMTSPRLPSVHIDHYFIYPGFNVREEKIFTCYMEGYTTEDIASLLALSKSTVLRERKKLRQKLSSYVSFSPD
;
A
#
# COMPACT_ATOMS: atom_id res chain seq x y z
N MET A 1 -23.94 8.57 30.60
CA MET A 1 -23.17 7.39 30.15
C MET A 1 -21.98 7.23 31.07
N ASN A 2 -21.77 6.06 31.66
CA ASN A 2 -20.63 5.82 32.55
C ASN A 2 -19.54 5.05 31.78
N ILE A 3 -18.84 5.75 30.90
CA ILE A 3 -17.69 5.20 30.18
C ILE A 3 -16.45 5.51 31.03
N GLN A 4 -15.72 4.47 31.44
CA GLN A 4 -14.49 4.64 32.20
C GLN A 4 -13.42 5.35 31.36
N PRO A 5 -12.44 6.04 31.98
CA PRO A 5 -11.28 6.60 31.29
C PRO A 5 -10.54 5.56 30.43
N PHE A 6 -9.90 6.02 29.35
CA PHE A 6 -9.14 5.15 28.43
C PHE A 6 -8.05 4.34 29.15
N THR A 7 -7.41 4.92 30.17
CA THR A 7 -6.36 4.28 30.97
C THR A 7 -6.81 2.98 31.62
N ASP A 8 -8.10 2.87 31.96
CA ASP A 8 -8.64 1.71 32.66
C ASP A 8 -8.77 0.49 31.75
N TYR A 9 -8.70 0.70 30.43
CA TYR A 9 -8.71 -0.37 29.44
C TYR A 9 -7.30 -0.86 29.05
N TYR A 10 -6.22 -0.33 29.63
CA TYR A 10 -4.86 -0.77 29.30
C TYR A 10 -4.63 -2.28 29.46
N PRO A 11 -5.09 -2.93 30.55
CA PRO A 11 -4.94 -4.38 30.67
C PRO A 11 -5.64 -5.13 29.52
N MET A 12 -6.84 -4.68 29.15
CA MET A 12 -7.61 -5.26 28.04
C MET A 12 -6.91 -5.08 26.69
N ILE A 13 -6.34 -3.90 26.44
CA ILE A 13 -5.58 -3.64 25.21
C ILE A 13 -4.40 -4.61 25.15
N MET A 14 -3.64 -4.74 26.24
CA MET A 14 -2.50 -5.66 26.31
C MET A 14 -2.92 -7.13 26.13
N ASP A 15 -4.09 -7.52 26.64
CA ASP A 15 -4.65 -8.86 26.42
C ASP A 15 -4.95 -9.11 24.95
N VAL A 16 -5.54 -8.13 24.25
CA VAL A 16 -5.83 -8.25 22.81
C VAL A 16 -4.53 -8.35 22.00
N LEU A 17 -3.52 -7.53 22.31
CA LEU A 17 -2.23 -7.55 21.62
C LEU A 17 -1.53 -8.91 21.81
N ARG A 18 -1.52 -9.44 23.03
CA ARG A 18 -0.97 -10.76 23.34
C ARG A 18 -1.75 -11.89 22.66
N LEU A 19 -3.08 -11.84 22.68
CA LEU A 19 -3.94 -12.81 22.02
C LEU A 19 -3.66 -12.88 20.51
N LEU A 20 -3.42 -11.73 19.89
CA LEU A 20 -3.11 -11.62 18.47
C LEU A 20 -1.62 -11.78 18.14
N ARG A 21 -0.78 -12.04 19.15
CA ARG A 21 0.67 -12.20 19.03
C ARG A 21 1.36 -11.01 18.35
N ILE A 22 0.87 -9.80 18.60
CA ILE A 22 1.52 -8.58 18.13
C ILE A 22 2.77 -8.37 18.99
N PRO A 23 3.97 -8.24 18.38
CA PRO A 23 5.22 -8.06 19.12
C PRO A 23 5.33 -6.63 19.67
N PRO A 24 6.05 -6.42 20.79
CA PRO A 24 6.42 -5.09 21.25
C PRO A 24 7.44 -4.44 20.30
N PRO A 25 7.61 -3.10 20.33
CA PRO A 25 6.99 -2.13 21.24
C PRO A 25 5.51 -1.84 20.92
N TYR A 26 4.73 -1.40 21.91
CA TYR A 26 3.27 -1.21 21.81
C TYR A 26 2.83 0.26 21.73
N GLU A 27 3.72 1.19 21.41
CA GLU A 27 3.39 2.62 21.40
C GLU A 27 2.37 2.94 20.31
N ASP A 28 2.62 2.50 19.09
CA ASP A 28 1.72 2.67 17.95
C ASP A 28 0.38 1.99 18.20
N GLU A 29 0.40 0.76 18.74
CA GLU A 29 -0.81 0.03 19.08
C GLU A 29 -1.62 0.76 20.15
N ARG A 30 -0.99 1.31 21.18
CA ARG A 30 -1.70 2.09 22.22
C ARG A 30 -2.32 3.35 21.64
N GLN A 31 -1.63 4.04 20.73
CA GLN A 31 -2.18 5.20 20.04
C GLN A 31 -3.38 4.81 19.16
N GLU A 32 -3.28 3.71 18.42
CA GLU A 32 -4.39 3.23 17.61
C GLU A 32 -5.58 2.79 18.46
N ALA A 33 -5.33 2.11 19.59
CA ALA A 33 -6.35 1.72 20.54
C ALA A 33 -7.11 2.93 21.11
N TYR A 34 -6.43 4.07 21.29
CA TYR A 34 -7.03 5.34 21.70
C TYR A 34 -8.00 5.89 20.64
N PHE A 35 -7.62 5.85 19.36
CA PHE A 35 -8.52 6.26 18.28
C PHE A 35 -9.74 5.36 18.15
N VAL A 36 -9.57 4.04 18.31
CA VAL A 36 -10.69 3.10 18.34
C VAL A 36 -11.60 3.38 19.53
N TYR A 37 -11.04 3.65 20.71
CA TYR A 37 -11.81 3.97 21.92
C TYR A 37 -12.74 5.16 21.70
N HIS A 38 -12.22 6.28 21.16
CA HIS A 38 -13.02 7.48 20.91
C HIS A 38 -14.10 7.25 19.86
N ARG A 39 -13.78 6.48 18.82
CA ARG A 39 -14.77 6.07 17.81
C ARG A 39 -15.89 5.24 18.43
N CYS A 40 -15.55 4.28 19.30
CA CYS A 40 -16.53 3.49 20.03
C CYS A 40 -17.37 4.35 20.97
N ALA A 41 -16.75 5.30 21.69
CA ALA A 41 -17.45 6.19 22.62
C ALA A 41 -18.50 7.05 21.91
N GLY A 42 -18.20 7.56 20.71
CA GLY A 42 -19.16 8.32 19.89
C GLY A 42 -20.33 7.49 19.36
N ASN A 43 -20.11 6.19 19.10
CA ASN A 43 -21.11 5.30 18.50
C ASN A 43 -21.78 4.35 19.52
N PHE A 44 -21.42 4.44 20.80
CA PHE A 44 -21.84 3.45 21.80
C PHE A 44 -23.34 3.56 22.10
N ASN A 45 -24.04 2.42 22.01
CA ASN A 45 -25.42 2.29 22.46
C ASN A 45 -25.51 1.41 23.72
N PRO A 46 -25.83 1.99 24.90
CA PRO A 46 -25.92 1.26 26.16
C PRO A 46 -26.99 0.16 26.19
N SER A 47 -28.00 0.22 25.32
CA SER A 47 -29.06 -0.79 25.27
C SER A 47 -28.60 -2.14 24.73
N ARG A 48 -27.47 -2.17 24.00
CA ARG A 48 -27.01 -3.39 23.30
C ARG A 48 -25.98 -4.19 24.11
N ALA A 49 -25.06 -3.51 24.80
CA ALA A 49 -23.98 -4.15 25.54
C ALA A 49 -23.32 -3.17 26.52
N LYS A 50 -22.44 -3.69 27.40
CA LYS A 50 -21.48 -2.88 28.16
C LYS A 50 -20.43 -2.29 27.21
N PHE A 51 -19.97 -1.07 27.49
CA PHE A 51 -18.97 -0.40 26.67
C PHE A 51 -17.67 -1.21 26.55
N SER A 52 -17.20 -1.79 27.65
CA SER A 52 -16.01 -2.64 27.68
C SER A 52 -16.09 -3.82 26.71
N THR A 53 -17.24 -4.50 26.67
CA THR A 53 -17.48 -5.61 25.73
C THR A 53 -17.50 -5.13 24.29
N TYR A 54 -18.18 -4.02 24.02
CA TYR A 54 -18.25 -3.44 22.69
C TYR A 54 -16.87 -3.00 22.19
N TYR A 55 -16.14 -2.24 23.02
CA TYR A 55 -14.80 -1.78 22.71
C TYR A 55 -13.83 -2.93 22.48
N TYR A 56 -13.87 -3.99 23.31
CA TYR A 56 -13.05 -5.18 23.11
C TYR A 56 -13.27 -5.83 21.73
N GLN A 57 -14.52 -5.96 21.31
CA GLN A 57 -14.86 -6.56 20.02
C GLN A 57 -14.36 -5.72 18.85
N GLU A 58 -14.59 -4.40 18.90
CA GLU A 58 -14.13 -3.45 17.89
C GLU A 58 -12.59 -3.41 17.81
N LEU A 59 -11.90 -3.37 18.95
CA LEU A 59 -10.45 -3.36 19.02
C LEU A 59 -9.84 -4.65 18.45
N LYS A 60 -10.38 -5.81 18.85
CA LYS A 60 -9.95 -7.10 18.32
C LYS A 60 -10.15 -7.17 16.80
N PHE A 61 -11.31 -6.74 16.31
CA PHE A 61 -11.60 -6.72 14.88
C PHE A 61 -10.68 -5.77 14.10
N HIS A 62 -10.39 -4.60 14.68
CA HIS A 62 -9.47 -3.63 14.11
C HIS A 62 -8.09 -4.24 13.85
N TYR A 63 -7.45 -4.80 14.88
CA TYR A 63 -6.11 -5.38 14.74
C TYR A 63 -6.11 -6.63 13.86
N GLN A 64 -7.12 -7.49 13.94
CA GLN A 64 -7.24 -8.64 13.03
C GLN A 64 -7.32 -8.19 11.57
N SER A 65 -8.03 -7.10 11.30
CA SER A 65 -8.13 -6.54 9.95
C SER A 65 -6.81 -5.93 9.49
N ALA A 66 -6.08 -5.25 10.37
CA ALA A 66 -4.74 -4.74 10.09
C ALA A 66 -3.75 -5.89 9.78
N LEU A 67 -3.74 -6.95 10.58
CA LEU A 67 -2.90 -8.14 10.36
C LEU A 67 -3.22 -8.84 9.03
N ARG A 68 -4.51 -8.98 8.68
CA ARG A 68 -4.91 -9.54 7.37
C ARG A 68 -4.41 -8.67 6.21
N LYS A 69 -4.53 -7.34 6.30
CA LYS A 69 -4.03 -6.41 5.28
C LYS A 69 -2.50 -6.48 5.17
N SER A 70 -1.78 -6.54 6.29
CA SER A 70 -0.33 -6.67 6.33
C SER A 70 0.14 -7.98 5.70
N LYS A 71 -0.50 -9.12 6.05
CA LYS A 71 -0.21 -10.42 5.45
C LYS A 71 -0.40 -10.40 3.92
N ARG A 72 -1.54 -9.88 3.45
CA ARG A 72 -1.81 -9.74 2.01
C ARG A 72 -0.77 -8.85 1.32
N ARG A 73 -0.39 -7.73 1.96
CA ARG A 73 0.66 -6.84 1.43
C ARG A 73 2.00 -7.58 1.34
N LYS A 74 2.37 -8.34 2.37
CA LYS A 74 3.60 -9.15 2.37
C LYS A 74 3.58 -10.20 1.27
N GLU A 75 2.46 -10.90 1.07
CA GLU A 75 2.29 -11.86 -0.03
C GLU A 75 2.51 -11.20 -1.40
N ILE A 76 1.89 -10.04 -1.64
CA ILE A 76 2.08 -9.26 -2.87
C ILE A 76 3.57 -8.88 -3.04
N LEU A 77 4.20 -8.35 -1.98
CA LEU A 77 5.61 -7.98 -1.99
C LEU A 77 6.55 -9.18 -2.22
N THR A 78 6.20 -10.38 -1.75
CA THR A 78 6.99 -11.58 -2.03
C THR A 78 6.84 -12.08 -3.46
N MET A 79 5.69 -11.86 -4.09
CA MET A 79 5.48 -12.17 -5.51
C MET A 79 6.13 -11.13 -6.44
N THR A 80 6.34 -9.92 -5.95
CA THR A 80 7.11 -8.88 -6.66
C THR A 80 8.57 -9.01 -6.27
N SER A 81 9.37 -9.72 -7.07
CA SER A 81 10.81 -9.84 -6.80
C SER A 81 11.44 -8.45 -6.62
N PRO A 82 12.09 -8.16 -5.47
CA PRO A 82 12.74 -6.88 -5.27
C PRO A 82 13.93 -6.80 -6.22
N ARG A 83 13.81 -6.02 -7.29
CA ARG A 83 15.00 -5.53 -7.99
C ARG A 83 15.74 -4.63 -6.99
N LEU A 84 16.99 -5.00 -6.68
CA LEU A 84 17.88 -4.31 -5.75
C LEU A 84 17.75 -2.78 -5.84
N PRO A 85 17.79 -2.04 -4.72
CA PRO A 85 17.59 -0.61 -4.74
C PRO A 85 18.77 0.04 -5.45
N SER A 86 18.48 0.79 -6.52
CA SER A 86 19.38 1.86 -6.92
C SER A 86 19.33 2.92 -5.80
N VAL A 87 20.49 3.40 -5.37
CA VAL A 87 20.71 4.19 -4.15
C VAL A 87 20.05 5.59 -4.20
N HIS A 88 19.29 5.93 -5.24
CA HIS A 88 18.65 7.23 -5.39
C HIS A 88 17.16 7.15 -5.78
N ILE A 89 16.34 7.57 -4.80
CA ILE A 89 15.08 8.33 -4.95
C ILE A 89 13.81 7.54 -5.35
N ASP A 90 13.08 7.09 -4.33
CA ASP A 90 11.66 7.38 -3.99
C ASP A 90 10.57 7.57 -5.06
N HIS A 91 10.68 7.07 -6.28
CA HIS A 91 9.51 6.95 -7.16
C HIS A 91 9.32 5.50 -7.57
N TYR A 92 8.35 4.82 -6.93
CA TYR A 92 7.85 3.51 -7.35
C TYR A 92 7.17 3.63 -8.72
N PHE A 93 7.95 3.79 -9.78
CA PHE A 93 7.51 3.43 -11.12
C PHE A 93 7.51 1.90 -11.17
N ILE A 94 6.33 1.30 -11.05
CA ILE A 94 6.15 -0.09 -11.47
C ILE A 94 6.41 -0.10 -12.97
N TYR A 95 7.65 -0.41 -13.37
CA TYR A 95 7.99 -0.50 -14.78
C TYR A 95 7.28 -1.72 -15.37
N PRO A 96 6.53 -1.56 -16.48
CA PRO A 96 5.98 -2.68 -17.21
C PRO A 96 7.10 -3.63 -17.65
N GLY A 97 6.80 -4.92 -17.77
CA GLY A 97 7.70 -5.85 -18.46
C GLY A 97 7.86 -5.43 -19.92
N PHE A 98 8.96 -4.75 -20.24
CA PHE A 98 9.34 -4.41 -21.61
C PHE A 98 10.12 -5.55 -22.25
N ASN A 99 9.88 -5.77 -23.54
CA ASN A 99 10.84 -6.54 -24.34
C ASN A 99 12.07 -5.68 -24.69
N VAL A 100 13.16 -6.32 -25.12
CA VAL A 100 14.44 -5.65 -25.41
C VAL A 100 14.31 -4.47 -26.38
N ARG A 101 13.36 -4.53 -27.32
CA ARG A 101 13.13 -3.44 -28.28
C ARG A 101 12.36 -2.28 -27.65
N GLU A 102 11.32 -2.59 -26.91
CA GLU A 102 10.51 -1.63 -26.16
C GLU A 102 11.37 -0.84 -25.17
N GLU A 103 12.26 -1.53 -24.46
CA GLU A 103 13.20 -0.92 -23.51
C GLU A 103 14.13 0.07 -24.21
N LYS A 104 14.76 -0.32 -25.33
CA LYS A 104 15.62 0.58 -26.11
C LYS A 104 14.89 1.82 -26.60
N ILE A 105 13.68 1.67 -27.14
CA ILE A 105 12.86 2.79 -27.61
C ILE A 105 12.46 3.70 -26.44
N PHE A 106 12.09 3.11 -25.31
CA PHE A 106 11.71 3.86 -24.11
C PHE A 106 12.89 4.64 -23.53
N THR A 107 14.07 4.03 -23.41
CA THR A 107 15.28 4.69 -22.91
C THR A 107 15.66 5.89 -23.77
N CYS A 108 15.77 5.72 -25.09
CA CYS A 108 16.07 6.85 -25.98
C CYS A 108 15.00 7.95 -25.89
N TYR A 109 13.73 7.58 -25.70
CA TYR A 109 12.69 8.58 -25.50
C TYR A 109 12.84 9.35 -24.17
N MET A 110 13.20 8.67 -23.08
CA MET A 110 13.44 9.31 -21.78
C MET A 110 14.69 10.19 -21.77
N GLU A 111 15.68 9.85 -22.60
CA GLU A 111 16.89 10.65 -22.84
C GLU A 111 16.64 11.87 -23.76
N GLY A 112 15.43 12.04 -24.29
CA GLY A 112 15.03 13.20 -25.08
C GLY A 112 15.28 13.11 -26.58
N TYR A 113 15.62 11.94 -27.11
CA TYR A 113 15.81 11.75 -28.56
C TYR A 113 14.49 11.90 -29.33
N THR A 114 14.58 12.47 -30.55
CA THR A 114 13.42 12.61 -31.42
C THR A 114 13.03 11.27 -32.05
N THR A 115 11.85 11.21 -32.68
CA THR A 115 11.38 9.96 -33.32
C THR A 115 12.31 9.55 -34.47
N GLU A 116 12.81 10.55 -35.19
CA GLU A 116 13.75 10.46 -36.29
C GLU A 116 15.11 9.94 -35.82
N ASP A 117 15.61 10.44 -34.69
CA ASP A 117 16.87 9.99 -34.10
C ASP A 117 16.76 8.53 -33.66
N ILE A 118 15.67 8.17 -32.98
CA ILE A 118 15.42 6.79 -32.51
C ILE A 118 15.31 5.84 -33.71
N ALA A 119 14.61 6.24 -34.77
CA ALA A 119 14.48 5.46 -36.00
C ALA A 119 15.86 5.19 -36.61
N SER A 120 16.73 6.20 -36.65
CA SER A 120 18.08 6.10 -37.18
C SER A 120 18.99 5.24 -36.28
N LEU A 121 19.00 5.50 -34.98
CA LEU A 121 19.84 4.82 -33.99
C LEU A 121 19.51 3.33 -33.86
N LEU A 122 18.23 2.96 -33.96
CA LEU A 122 17.78 1.57 -33.79
C LEU A 122 17.56 0.85 -35.12
N ALA A 123 17.88 1.48 -36.25
CA ALA A 123 17.61 0.97 -37.60
C ALA A 123 16.13 0.53 -37.77
N LEU A 124 15.20 1.37 -37.32
CA LEU A 124 13.75 1.15 -37.40
C LEU A 124 13.10 2.19 -38.32
N SER A 125 11.95 1.85 -38.89
CA SER A 125 11.13 2.87 -39.55
C SER A 125 10.52 3.83 -38.53
N LYS A 126 10.37 5.11 -38.92
CA LYS A 126 9.65 6.12 -38.12
C LYS A 126 8.27 5.65 -37.68
N SER A 127 7.54 4.98 -38.57
CA SER A 127 6.22 4.40 -38.29
C SER A 127 6.26 3.30 -37.22
N THR A 128 7.33 2.50 -37.18
CA THR A 128 7.53 1.49 -36.15
C THR A 128 7.80 2.14 -34.79
N VAL A 129 8.65 3.17 -34.73
CA VAL A 129 8.91 3.91 -33.48
C VAL A 129 7.63 4.54 -32.93
N LEU A 130 6.82 5.18 -33.78
CA LEU A 130 5.54 5.78 -33.37
C LEU A 130 4.56 4.72 -32.83
N ARG A 131 4.46 3.57 -33.51
CA ARG A 131 3.58 2.47 -33.08
C ARG A 131 4.03 1.91 -31.73
N GLU A 132 5.33 1.69 -31.53
CA GLU A 132 5.86 1.19 -30.27
C GLU A 132 5.71 2.21 -29.14
N ARG A 133 5.91 3.51 -29.39
CA ARG A 133 5.62 4.58 -28.41
C ARG A 133 4.15 4.59 -27.98
N LYS A 134 3.21 4.35 -28.92
CA LYS A 134 1.78 4.23 -28.59
C LYS A 134 1.50 3.02 -27.68
N LYS A 135 2.09 1.86 -27.98
CA LYS A 135 1.98 0.66 -27.12
C LYS A 135 2.60 0.87 -25.74
N LEU A 136 3.78 1.48 -25.67
CA LEU A 136 4.45 1.83 -24.42
C LEU A 136 3.58 2.73 -23.55
N ARG A 137 2.94 3.75 -24.14
CA ARG A 137 2.00 4.62 -23.42
C ARG A 137 0.81 3.86 -22.86
N GLN A 138 0.21 2.96 -23.64
CA GLN A 138 -0.90 2.11 -23.19
C GLN A 138 -0.46 1.20 -22.04
N LYS A 139 0.71 0.55 -22.17
CA LYS A 139 1.30 -0.25 -21.10
C LYS A 139 1.50 0.60 -19.85
N LEU A 140 2.13 1.77 -19.93
CA LEU A 140 2.36 2.62 -18.76
C LEU A 140 1.07 3.12 -18.12
N SER A 141 0.04 3.45 -18.90
CA SER A 141 -1.25 3.89 -18.36
C SER A 141 -1.92 2.83 -17.46
N SER A 142 -1.76 1.53 -17.76
CA SER A 142 -2.34 0.48 -16.90
C SER A 142 -1.65 0.37 -15.53
N TYR A 143 -0.43 0.88 -15.37
CA TYR A 143 0.31 0.86 -14.10
C TYR A 143 0.13 2.15 -13.28
N VAL A 144 -0.14 3.28 -13.95
CA VAL A 144 -0.35 4.58 -13.29
C VAL A 144 -1.81 4.75 -12.81
N SER A 145 -2.76 3.94 -13.29
CA SER A 145 -4.20 4.07 -12.98
C SER A 145 -4.65 3.64 -11.57
N PHE A 146 -3.74 3.34 -10.64
CA PHE A 146 -4.11 3.15 -9.22
C PHE A 146 -3.99 4.48 -8.47
N SER A 147 -4.94 5.38 -8.70
CA SER A 147 -5.29 6.43 -7.74
C SER A 147 -6.60 5.99 -7.06
N PRO A 148 -6.58 5.51 -5.81
CA PRO A 148 -7.79 5.27 -5.07
C PRO A 148 -8.34 6.62 -4.58
N ASP A 149 -9.47 7.04 -5.15
CA ASP A 149 -10.47 7.83 -4.43
C ASP A 149 -11.53 6.87 -3.85
#